data_AF-A0A5B7TR32-F1
#
_entry.id   AF-A0A5B7TR32-F1
#
_cell.length_a   1.000
_cell.length_b   1.000
_cell.length_c   1.000
_cell.angle_alpha   90.00
_cell.angle_beta   90.00
_cell.angle_gamma   90.00
#
_symmetry.space_group_name_H-M   'P 1'
#
loop_
_entity.id
_entity.type
_entity.pdbx_description
1 polymer ?
#
loop_
_entity_poly.entity_id
_entity_poly.type
_entity_poly.pdbx_seq_one_letter_code
_entity_poly.pdbx_strand_id
1 'polypeptide(L)' 'MLRWTVTFIILAIVAAIFGFGGIAEGAASIAKILFFIFIVLFIISLFTGRKKI' A
#
# COMPACT_ATOMS: atom_id res chain seq x y z
N MET A 1 -27.20 10.84 -1.20
CA MET A 1 -25.93 10.12 -1.47
C MET A 1 -25.06 10.82 -2.51
N LEU A 2 -25.56 11.11 -3.70
CA LEU A 2 -24.79 11.81 -4.77
C LEU A 2 -24.10 13.10 -4.32
N ARG A 3 -24.76 13.91 -3.50
CA ARG A 3 -24.21 15.16 -2.94
C ARG A 3 -22.96 14.93 -2.06
N TRP A 4 -22.98 13.89 -1.23
CA TRP A 4 -21.85 13.53 -0.38
C TRP A 4 -20.68 12.97 -1.19
N THR A 5 -20.95 12.12 -2.18
CA THR A 5 -19.93 11.57 -3.08
C THR A 5 -19.17 12.68 -3.81
N VAL A 6 -19.87 13.70 -4.32
CA VAL A 6 -19.24 14.86 -4.98
C VAL A 6 -18.34 15.62 -4.01
N THR A 7 -18.79 15.84 -2.77
CA THR A 7 -17.97 16.50 -1.74
C THR A 7 -16.70 15.70 -1.42
N PHE A 8 -16.78 14.38 -1.29
CA PHE A 8 -15.62 13.54 -1.03
C PHE A 8 -14.62 13.53 -2.19
N ILE A 9 -15.11 13.54 -3.44
CA ILE A 9 -14.25 13.62 -4.62
C ILE A 9 -13.46 14.93 -4.64
N ILE A 10 -14.14 16.05 -4.37
CA ILE A 10 -13.47 17.37 -4.30
C ILE A 10 -12.44 17.36 -3.17
N LEU A 11 -12.82 16.84 -2.00
CA LEU A 11 -11.93 16.75 -0.85
C LEU A 11 -10.68 15.91 -1.17
N ALA A 12 -10.83 14.77 -1.85
CA ALA A 12 -9.72 13.89 -2.24
C ALA A 12 -8.75 14.57 -3.22
N ILE A 13 -9.26 15.33 -4.20
CA ILE A 13 -8.42 16.08 -5.15
C ILE A 13 -7.65 17.20 -4.44
N VAL A 14 -8.33 17.96 -3.59
CA VAL A 14 -7.72 19.00 -2.75
C VAL A 14 -6.61 18.38 -1.91
N ALA A 15 -6.91 17.30 -1.18
CA ALA A 15 -5.92 16.58 -0.39
C ALA A 15 -4.72 16.15 -1.26
N ALA A 16 -4.96 15.53 -2.42
CA ALA A 16 -3.92 15.08 -3.33
C ALA A 16 -2.96 16.20 -3.75
N ILE A 17 -3.48 17.40 -4.05
CA ILE A 17 -2.68 18.57 -4.45
C ILE A 17 -1.92 19.15 -3.25
N PHE A 18 -2.54 19.23 -2.07
CA PHE A 18 -1.99 19.98 -0.94
C PHE A 18 -0.95 19.25 -0.08
N GLY A 19 -0.76 17.93 -0.21
CA GLY A 19 0.23 17.30 0.66
C GLY A 19 0.34 15.78 0.68
N PHE A 20 -0.45 15.05 -0.10
CA PHE A 20 -0.31 13.59 -0.13
C PHE A 20 1.02 13.14 -0.73
N GLY A 21 1.74 14.00 -1.45
CA GLY A 21 3.07 13.68 -1.99
C GLY A 21 4.11 13.28 -0.92
N GLY A 22 4.21 14.04 0.18
CA GLY A 22 5.19 13.75 1.25
C GLY A 22 4.82 12.52 2.09
N ILE A 23 3.52 12.29 2.31
CA ILE A 23 3.02 11.09 3.00
C ILE A 23 3.18 9.85 2.11
N ALA A 24 2.95 9.99 0.80
CA ALA A 24 3.14 8.91 -0.16
C ALA A 24 4.61 8.46 -0.22
N GLU A 25 5.57 9.39 -0.10
CA GLU A 25 6.99 9.05 -0.05
C GLU A 25 7.35 8.24 1.20
N GLY A 26 6.89 8.68 2.38
CA GLY A 26 7.07 7.94 3.63
C GLY A 26 6.40 6.55 3.61
N ALA A 27 5.17 6.48 3.11
CA ALA A 27 4.45 5.22 2.93
C ALA A 27 5.15 4.29 1.91
N ALA A 28 5.70 4.84 0.82
CA ALA A 28 6.46 4.07 -0.16
C ALA A 28 7.73 3.45 0.43
N SER A 29 8.40 4.14 1.36
CA SER A 29 9.55 3.59 2.08
C SER A 29 9.17 2.36 2.92
N ILE A 30 8.10 2.47 3.71
CA ILE A 30 7.59 1.36 4.53
C ILE A 30 7.13 0.19 3.66
N ALA A 31 6.42 0.47 2.56
CA ALA A 31 5.97 -0.54 1.60
C ALA A 31 7.14 -1.33 0.99
N LYS A 32 8.26 -0.67 0.66
CA LYS A 32 9.47 -1.34 0.16
C LYS A 32 10.02 -2.34 1.18
N ILE A 33 10.09 -1.97 2.46
CA ILE A 33 10.58 -2.85 3.53
C ILE A 33 9.67 -4.10 3.64
N LEU A 34 8.35 -3.90 3.68
CA LEU A 34 7.38 -5.00 3.74
C LEU A 34 7.45 -5.91 2.50
N PHE A 35 7.67 -5.34 1.32
CA PHE A 35 7.84 -6.10 0.08
C PHE A 35 9.06 -7.02 0.13
N PHE A 36 10.19 -6.53 0.66
CA PHE A 36 11.38 -7.38 0.85
C PHE A 36 11.15 -8.49 1.87
N ILE A 37 10.49 -8.21 3.00
CA ILE A 37 10.11 -9.22 3.98
C ILE A 37 9.22 -10.28 3.33
N PHE A 38 8.22 -9.85 2.56
CA PHE A 38 7.34 -10.75 1.83
C PHE A 38 8.10 -11.64 0.85
N ILE A 39 9.07 -11.10 0.09
CA ILE A 39 9.91 -11.88 -0.81
C ILE A 39 10.68 -12.96 -0.05
N VAL A 40 11.31 -12.60 1.08
CA VAL A 40 12.07 -13.57 1.88
C VAL A 40 11.15 -14.68 2.38
N LEU A 41 9.98 -14.33 2.93
CA LEU A 41 8.98 -15.30 3.38
C LEU A 41 8.42 -16.14 2.24
N PHE A 42 8.21 -15.54 1.07
CA PHE A 42 7.73 -16.23 -0.13
C PHE A 42 8.76 -17.26 -0.62
N ILE A 43 10.04 -16.91 -0.66
CA ILE A 43 11.13 -17.83 -0.98
C ILE A 43 11.18 -18.98 0.05
N ILE A 44 11.13 -18.67 1.34
CA ILE A 44 11.07 -19.69 2.41
C ILE A 44 9.85 -20.61 2.23
N SER A 45 8.69 -20.04 1.91
CA SER A 45 7.45 -20.78 1.66
C SER A 45 7.55 -21.68 0.44
N LEU A 46 8.18 -21.25 -0.65
CA LEU A 46 8.41 -22.09 -1.84
C LEU A 46 9.25 -23.33 -1.52
N PHE A 47 10.26 -23.19 -0.66
CA PHE A 47 11.11 -24.32 -0.26
C PHE A 47 10.51 -25.17 0.86
N THR A 48 9.78 -24.55 1.80
CA THR A 48 9.18 -25.23 2.97
C THR A 48 7.83 -25.87 2.64
N GLY A 49 7.08 -25.32 1.68
CA GLY A 49 5.77 -25.80 1.23
C GLY A 49 5.80 -27.13 0.47
N ARG A 50 6.99 -27.65 0.13
CA ARG A 50 7.19 -29.03 -0.35
C ARG A 50 7.38 -30.05 0.77
N LYS A 51 7.09 -29.72 2.04
CA LYS A 51 6.89 -30.76 3.05
C LYS A 51 5.56 -31.45 2.81
N LYS A 52 5.64 -32.57 2.09
CA LYS A 52 4.71 -33.71 2.07
C LYS A 52 3.77 -33.67 3.29
N ILE A 53 2.49 -33.42 3.04
CA ILE A 53 1.42 -34.14 3.74
C ILE A 53 1.26 -35.46 2.98
#